data_AF-A0A8H4XEV6-F1
#
_entry.id   AF-A0A8H4XEV6-F1
#
_cell.length_a   1.000
_cell.length_b   1.000
_cell.length_c   1.000
_cell.angle_alpha   90.00
_cell.angle_beta   90.00
_cell.angle_gamma   90.00
#
_symmetry.space_group_name_H-M   'P 1'
#
loop_
_entity.id
_entity.type
_entity.pdbx_description
1 polymer ?
#
loop_
_entity_poly.entity_id
_entity_poly.type
_entity_poly.pdbx_seq_one_letter_code
_entity_poly.pdbx_strand_id
1 'polypeptide(L)'
;PSHGSRLKKNHVPKHYGPDLTTTEIAAQSRKNYPGMMAPEGTWEHFFWHSRLLHTCITMGTLFALGIFTFFMNYAYNSPYKELVPPISDLWTHPIHFFVAWKNVIILHEKDKAEKAREHRTNHLDDVAKRRMFMKMHGIEAKDPVTVMFGKGEEESKPEETVVEAEPPKTEVQEKVEEPKKKWLGVF
;
A
#
# COMPACT_ATOMS: atom_id res chain seq x y z
N PRO A 1 33.83 32.12 7.72
CA PRO A 1 34.19 30.86 7.01
C PRO A 1 35.28 30.10 7.77
N SER A 2 34.89 29.24 8.71
CA SER A 2 35.80 28.61 9.69
C SER A 2 35.79 27.07 9.66
N HIS A 3 35.25 26.44 8.62
CA HIS A 3 35.42 25.00 8.41
C HIS A 3 36.31 24.74 7.20
N GLY A 4 37.39 24.00 7.47
CA GLY A 4 38.55 23.83 6.61
C GLY A 4 38.23 23.13 5.31
N SER A 5 38.92 23.57 4.26
CA SER A 5 38.96 22.90 2.96
C SER A 5 39.35 21.43 3.16
N ARG A 6 38.58 20.53 2.55
CA ARG A 6 38.91 19.10 2.49
C ARG A 6 40.39 18.95 2.10
N LEU A 7 41.16 18.26 2.95
CA LEU A 7 42.54 17.89 2.65
C LEU A 7 42.57 17.18 1.29
N LYS A 8 43.52 17.55 0.43
CA LYS A 8 43.70 16.93 -0.88
C LYS A 8 43.92 15.43 -0.66
N LYS A 9 43.23 14.59 -1.45
CA LYS A 9 43.10 13.12 -1.28
C LYS A 9 44.43 12.35 -1.16
N ASN A 10 45.57 13.00 -1.46
CA ASN A 10 46.91 12.41 -1.45
C ASN A 10 47.87 13.10 -0.47
N HIS A 11 47.38 13.96 0.42
CA HIS A 11 48.20 14.68 1.41
C HIS A 11 47.91 14.16 2.83
N VAL A 12 48.01 12.84 3.01
CA VAL A 12 48.11 12.25 4.35
C VAL A 12 49.49 12.58 4.93
N PRO A 13 49.61 12.83 6.24
CA PRO A 13 50.90 13.04 6.89
C PRO A 13 51.84 11.90 6.55
N LYS A 14 53.00 12.22 5.96
CA LYS A 14 54.01 11.21 5.64
C LYS A 14 54.58 10.68 6.96
N HIS A 15 54.46 9.37 7.16
CA HIS A 15 55.15 8.69 8.25
C HIS A 15 56.64 8.59 7.86
N TYR A 16 57.53 9.21 8.63
CA TYR A 16 58.97 9.28 8.31
C TYR A 16 59.76 8.06 8.84
N GLY A 17 59.08 6.95 9.12
CA GLY A 17 59.70 5.69 9.58
C GLY A 17 59.54 4.55 8.56
N PRO A 18 60.13 3.38 8.85
CA PRO A 18 59.90 2.15 8.07
C PRO A 18 58.40 1.85 7.94
N ASP A 19 58.01 1.23 6.82
CA ASP A 19 56.63 0.79 6.62
C ASP A 19 56.24 -0.25 7.69
N LEU A 20 55.04 -0.11 8.24
CA LEU A 20 54.54 -1.01 9.28
C LEU A 20 54.38 -2.42 8.72
N THR A 21 54.87 -3.41 9.48
CA THR A 21 54.63 -4.81 9.16
C THR A 21 53.15 -5.16 9.34
N THR A 22 52.66 -6.18 8.62
CA THR A 22 51.25 -6.60 8.70
C THR A 22 50.84 -7.01 10.12
N THR A 23 51.79 -7.56 10.89
CA THR A 23 51.61 -7.93 12.30
C THR A 23 51.45 -6.71 13.21
N GLU A 24 52.20 -5.63 12.96
CA GLU A 24 52.12 -4.39 13.74
C GLU A 24 50.81 -3.65 13.47
N ILE A 25 50.34 -3.64 12.22
CA ILE A 25 49.04 -3.04 11.86
C ILE A 25 47.90 -3.77 12.58
N ALA A 26 47.90 -5.10 12.58
CA ALA A 26 46.90 -5.90 13.29
C ALA A 26 46.95 -5.72 14.82
N ALA A 27 48.15 -5.48 15.38
CA ALA A 27 48.29 -5.16 16.79
C ALA A 27 47.78 -3.74 17.11
N GLN A 28 47.96 -2.79 16.19
CA GLN A 28 47.50 -1.41 16.34
C GLN A 28 45.97 -1.31 16.24
N SER A 29 45.31 -2.08 15.36
CA SER A 29 43.85 -2.06 15.19
C SER A 29 43.09 -2.60 16.42
N ARG A 30 43.74 -3.41 17.26
CA ARG A 30 43.19 -3.97 18.50
C ARG A 30 43.43 -3.10 19.73
N LYS A 31 44.33 -2.11 19.66
CA LYS A 31 44.65 -1.25 20.80
C LYS A 31 43.56 -0.20 20.98
N ASN A 32 43.06 -0.09 22.21
CA ASN A 32 42.12 0.95 22.59
C ASN A 32 42.89 2.21 23.00
N TYR A 33 42.63 3.33 22.32
CA TYR A 33 43.23 4.62 22.62
C TYR A 33 42.13 5.64 22.94
N PRO A 34 42.33 6.50 23.96
CA PRO A 34 41.35 7.50 24.33
C PRO A 34 41.08 8.47 23.17
N GLY A 35 39.81 8.71 22.85
CA GLY A 35 39.39 9.62 21.78
C GLY A 35 39.43 9.05 20.36
N MET A 36 39.81 7.78 20.19
CA MET A 36 39.69 7.07 18.92
C MET A 36 38.42 6.19 18.89
N MET A 37 38.02 5.74 17.70
CA MET A 37 36.93 4.79 17.55
C MET A 37 37.27 3.45 18.25
N ALA A 38 36.23 2.73 18.67
CA ALA A 38 36.41 1.44 19.32
C ALA A 38 37.19 0.47 18.42
N PRO A 39 38.16 -0.29 18.97
CA PRO A 39 39.01 -1.17 18.18
C PRO A 39 38.22 -2.35 17.58
N GLU A 40 38.74 -2.91 16.49
CA GLU A 40 38.13 -4.04 15.79
C GLU A 40 37.95 -5.24 16.72
N GLY A 41 36.78 -5.88 16.67
CA GLY A 41 36.43 -7.03 17.52
C GLY A 41 35.80 -6.67 18.87
N THR A 42 35.64 -5.39 19.19
CA THR A 42 34.81 -4.94 20.32
C THR A 42 33.32 -4.88 19.94
N TRP A 43 32.44 -5.01 20.94
CA TRP A 43 30.99 -4.88 20.72
C TRP A 43 30.60 -3.49 20.20
N GLU A 44 31.27 -2.44 20.69
CA GLU A 44 31.09 -1.08 20.23
C GLU A 44 31.42 -0.95 18.75
N HIS A 45 32.58 -1.47 18.32
CA HIS A 45 32.95 -1.49 16.90
C HIS A 45 31.92 -2.25 16.05
N PHE A 46 31.42 -3.39 16.53
CA PHE A 46 30.35 -4.11 15.87
C PHE A 46 29.09 -3.25 15.71
N PHE A 47 28.62 -2.60 16.78
CA PHE A 47 27.42 -1.76 16.75
C PHE A 47 27.55 -0.60 15.75
N TRP A 48 28.69 0.09 15.74
CA TRP A 48 28.92 1.23 14.85
C TRP A 48 29.08 0.81 13.38
N HIS A 49 29.76 -0.31 13.10
CA HIS A 49 30.07 -0.73 11.73
C HIS A 49 29.08 -1.73 11.12
N SER A 50 28.13 -2.26 11.91
CA SER A 50 27.11 -3.19 11.40
C SER A 50 26.07 -2.46 10.56
N ARG A 51 26.26 -2.52 9.23
CA ARG A 51 25.28 -1.98 8.26
C ARG A 51 23.91 -2.64 8.44
N LEU A 52 23.88 -3.95 8.71
CA LEU A 52 22.64 -4.69 8.86
C LEU A 52 21.84 -4.19 10.05
N LEU A 53 22.49 -3.97 11.20
CA LEU A 53 21.85 -3.43 12.40
C LEU A 53 21.25 -2.05 12.12
N HIS A 54 22.02 -1.14 11.52
CA HIS A 54 21.52 0.19 11.20
C HIS A 54 20.37 0.15 10.19
N THR A 55 20.44 -0.71 9.18
CA THR A 55 19.33 -0.90 8.23
C THR A 55 18.08 -1.48 8.90
N CYS A 56 18.22 -2.45 9.81
CA CYS A 56 17.10 -3.02 10.53
C CYS A 56 16.44 -1.99 11.47
N ILE A 57 17.23 -1.17 12.16
CA ILE A 57 16.69 -0.13 13.04
C ILE A 57 16.01 0.96 12.22
N THR A 58 16.67 1.47 11.17
CA THR A 58 16.09 2.54 10.34
C THR A 58 14.84 2.07 9.60
N MET A 59 14.91 0.91 8.92
CA MET A 59 13.75 0.36 8.23
C MET A 59 12.65 -0.06 9.21
N GLY A 60 13.03 -0.66 10.35
CA GLY A 60 12.10 -1.10 11.39
C GLY A 60 11.35 0.06 12.04
N THR A 61 12.05 1.16 12.35
CA THR A 61 11.42 2.38 12.89
C THR A 61 10.50 3.04 11.86
N LEU A 62 10.91 3.12 10.59
CA LEU A 62 10.06 3.65 9.52
C LEU A 62 8.79 2.81 9.35
N PHE A 63 8.94 1.49 9.35
CA PHE A 63 7.84 0.53 9.23
C PHE A 63 6.88 0.61 10.42
N ALA A 64 7.42 0.66 11.64
CA ALA A 64 6.61 0.80 12.86
C ALA A 64 5.84 2.13 12.88
N LEU A 65 6.45 3.25 12.48
CA LEU A 65 5.77 4.53 12.34
C LEU A 65 4.69 4.48 11.24
N GLY A 66 4.96 3.82 10.12
CA GLY A 66 3.97 3.62 9.05
C GLY A 66 2.74 2.85 9.53
N ILE A 67 2.94 1.74 10.26
CA ILE A 67 1.85 0.97 10.84
C ILE A 67 1.10 1.77 11.91
N PHE A 68 1.83 2.47 12.79
CA PHE A 68 1.22 3.27 13.84
C PHE A 68 0.37 4.41 13.27
N THR A 69 0.89 5.14 12.28
CA THR A 69 0.15 6.21 11.61
C THR A 69 -1.06 5.67 10.84
N PHE A 70 -0.97 4.49 10.23
CA PHE A 70 -2.11 3.81 9.61
C PHE A 70 -3.23 3.55 10.62
N PHE A 71 -2.93 2.92 11.76
CA PHE A 71 -3.93 2.66 12.80
C PHE A 71 -4.50 3.96 13.39
N MET A 72 -3.66 4.97 13.65
CA MET A 72 -4.12 6.26 14.16
C MET A 72 -5.03 6.99 13.17
N ASN A 73 -4.73 6.93 11.87
CA ASN A 73 -5.60 7.49 10.84
C ASN A 73 -7.01 6.87 10.89
N TYR A 74 -7.09 5.54 11.02
CA TYR A 74 -8.38 4.84 11.17
C TYR A 74 -9.10 5.22 12.47
N ALA A 75 -8.38 5.32 13.58
CA ALA A 75 -8.98 5.69 14.86
C ALA A 75 -9.60 7.09 14.85
N TYR A 76 -9.03 8.04 14.10
CA TYR A 76 -9.55 9.41 14.04
C TYR A 76 -10.55 9.67 12.89
N ASN A 77 -10.33 9.08 11.72
CA ASN A 77 -11.12 9.41 10.51
C ASN A 77 -12.21 8.39 10.19
N SER A 78 -12.23 7.22 10.83
CA SER A 78 -13.29 6.23 10.56
C SER A 78 -14.59 6.55 11.30
N PRO A 79 -15.76 6.29 10.69
CA PRO A 79 -17.04 6.41 11.37
C PRO A 79 -17.24 5.35 12.47
N TYR A 80 -16.35 4.35 12.55
CA TYR A 80 -16.42 3.22 13.48
C TYR A 80 -15.37 3.31 14.60
N LYS A 81 -14.92 4.53 14.94
CA LYS A 81 -13.89 4.77 15.97
C LYS A 81 -14.21 4.18 17.34
N GLU A 82 -15.49 4.11 17.71
CA GLU A 82 -15.93 3.59 19.01
C GLU A 82 -15.74 2.06 19.12
N LEU A 83 -15.61 1.36 17.98
CA LEU A 83 -15.36 -0.07 17.94
C LEU A 83 -13.86 -0.40 18.00
N VAL A 84 -12.98 0.61 18.04
CA VAL A 84 -11.53 0.40 18.10
C VAL A 84 -11.16 -0.12 19.49
N PRO A 85 -10.50 -1.28 19.59
CA PRO A 85 -10.12 -1.83 20.89
C PRO A 85 -9.09 -0.94 21.59
N PRO A 86 -9.16 -0.77 22.91
CA PRO A 86 -8.18 0.01 23.66
C PRO A 86 -6.81 -0.67 23.62
N ILE A 87 -5.75 0.14 23.66
CA ILE A 87 -4.36 -0.35 23.57
C ILE A 87 -4.00 -1.28 24.75
N SER A 88 -4.70 -1.18 25.89
CA SER A 88 -4.56 -2.09 27.03
C SER A 88 -4.94 -3.54 26.69
N ASP A 89 -5.86 -3.75 25.73
CA ASP A 89 -6.30 -5.08 25.32
C ASP A 89 -5.20 -5.83 24.56
N LEU A 90 -4.24 -5.11 23.96
CA LEU A 90 -3.07 -5.71 23.31
C LEU A 90 -2.25 -6.59 24.27
N TRP A 91 -2.10 -6.15 25.53
CA TRP A 91 -1.32 -6.85 26.54
C TRP A 91 -2.11 -7.95 27.25
N THR A 92 -3.43 -7.83 27.31
CA THR A 92 -4.31 -8.77 28.03
C THR A 92 -4.81 -9.89 27.12
N HIS A 93 -5.31 -9.53 25.93
CA HIS A 93 -5.88 -10.43 24.94
C HIS A 93 -5.41 -10.07 23.52
N PRO A 94 -4.16 -10.37 23.15
CA PRO A 94 -3.57 -9.94 21.88
C PRO A 94 -4.35 -10.45 20.66
N ILE A 95 -4.87 -11.68 20.72
CA ILE A 95 -5.62 -12.28 19.61
C ILE A 95 -6.94 -11.52 19.39
N HIS A 96 -7.65 -11.20 20.47
CA HIS A 96 -8.92 -10.48 20.38
C HIS A 96 -8.72 -9.06 19.81
N PHE A 97 -7.66 -8.38 20.25
CA PHE A 97 -7.28 -7.05 19.75
C PHE A 97 -7.15 -7.02 18.21
N PHE A 98 -6.41 -7.97 17.62
CA PHE A 98 -6.24 -8.01 16.17
C PHE A 98 -7.53 -8.40 15.42
N VAL A 99 -8.33 -9.30 15.97
CA VAL A 99 -9.63 -9.68 15.39
C VAL A 99 -10.60 -8.49 15.39
N ALA A 100 -10.68 -7.75 16.49
CA ALA A 100 -11.50 -6.55 16.60
C ALA A 100 -11.05 -5.48 15.58
N TRP A 101 -9.74 -5.22 15.48
CA TRP A 101 -9.19 -4.31 14.46
C TRP A 101 -9.51 -4.72 13.03
N LYS A 102 -9.40 -6.02 12.72
CA LYS A 102 -9.77 -6.56 11.40
C LYS A 102 -11.23 -6.27 11.08
N ASN A 103 -12.12 -6.42 12.05
CA ASN A 103 -13.55 -6.15 11.86
C ASN A 103 -13.82 -4.67 11.58
N VAL A 104 -13.14 -3.76 12.29
CA VAL A 104 -13.23 -2.30 12.04
C VAL A 104 -12.77 -1.95 10.63
N ILE A 105 -11.65 -2.53 10.16
CA ILE A 105 -11.13 -2.28 8.81
C ILE A 105 -12.14 -2.75 7.75
N ILE A 106 -12.66 -3.97 7.89
CA ILE A 106 -13.67 -4.51 6.96
C ILE A 106 -14.91 -3.62 6.93
N LEU A 107 -15.35 -3.13 8.08
CA LEU A 107 -16.54 -2.29 8.17
C LEU A 107 -16.33 -0.91 7.51
N HIS A 108 -15.16 -0.31 7.71
CA HIS A 108 -14.76 0.94 7.03
C HIS A 108 -14.65 0.78 5.52
N GLU A 109 -14.13 -0.35 5.05
CA GLU A 109 -14.06 -0.67 3.63
C GLU A 109 -15.45 -0.88 3.02
N LYS A 110 -16.36 -1.55 3.74
CA LYS A 110 -17.77 -1.71 3.33
C LYS A 110 -18.48 -0.37 3.20
N ASP A 111 -18.36 0.52 4.19
CA ASP A 111 -18.95 1.86 4.14
C ASP A 111 -18.40 2.69 2.96
N LYS A 112 -17.08 2.62 2.71
CA LYS A 112 -16.49 3.24 1.51
C LYS A 112 -17.03 2.67 0.21
N ALA A 113 -17.20 1.35 0.14
CA ALA A 113 -17.73 0.68 -1.04
C ALA A 113 -19.21 1.04 -1.29
N GLU A 114 -20.01 1.12 -0.22
CA GLU A 114 -21.41 1.55 -0.28
C GLU A 114 -21.52 2.98 -0.79
N LYS A 115 -20.77 3.92 -0.21
CA LYS A 115 -20.71 5.32 -0.67
C LYS A 115 -20.27 5.46 -2.12
N ALA A 116 -19.27 4.69 -2.54
CA ALA A 116 -18.82 4.68 -3.93
C ALA A 116 -19.90 4.12 -4.87
N ARG A 117 -20.64 3.11 -4.44
CA ARG A 117 -21.74 2.52 -5.20
C ARG A 117 -22.90 3.50 -5.32
N GLU A 118 -23.30 4.15 -4.23
CA GLU A 118 -24.33 5.20 -4.21
C GLU A 118 -23.97 6.36 -5.14
N HIS A 119 -22.73 6.83 -5.09
CA HIS A 119 -22.27 7.88 -6.00
C HIS A 119 -22.38 7.43 -7.47
N ARG A 120 -22.03 6.16 -7.77
CA ARG A 120 -22.16 5.60 -9.11
C ARG A 120 -23.61 5.46 -9.55
N THR A 121 -24.51 4.99 -8.69
CA THR A 121 -25.94 4.85 -9.01
C THR A 121 -26.57 6.21 -9.26
N ASN A 122 -26.29 7.20 -8.42
CA ASN A 122 -26.79 8.57 -8.60
C ASN A 122 -26.34 9.16 -9.95
N HIS A 123 -25.08 8.94 -10.32
CA HIS A 123 -24.58 9.39 -11.63
C HIS A 123 -25.28 8.68 -12.80
N LEU A 124 -25.50 7.37 -12.70
CA LEU A 124 -26.21 6.60 -13.73
C LEU A 124 -27.67 7.06 -13.87
N ASP A 125 -28.34 7.33 -12.75
CA ASP A 125 -29.71 7.82 -12.71
C ASP A 125 -29.81 9.21 -13.37
N ASP A 126 -28.86 10.10 -13.10
CA ASP A 126 -28.83 11.43 -13.72
C ASP A 126 -28.58 11.35 -15.24
N VAL A 127 -27.71 10.44 -15.68
CA VAL A 127 -27.51 10.14 -17.11
C VAL A 127 -28.79 9.55 -17.73
N ALA A 128 -29.47 8.64 -17.03
CA ALA A 128 -30.70 8.02 -17.50
C ALA A 128 -31.83 9.06 -17.63
N LYS A 129 -32.05 9.91 -16.63
CA LYS A 129 -33.02 11.01 -16.68
C LYS A 129 -32.74 11.94 -17.86
N ARG A 130 -31.46 12.30 -18.08
CA ARG A 130 -31.05 13.13 -19.21
C ARG A 130 -31.39 12.47 -20.54
N ARG A 131 -31.10 11.17 -20.69
CA ARG A 131 -31.45 10.40 -21.89
C ARG A 131 -32.97 10.35 -22.11
N MET A 132 -33.75 10.10 -21.05
CA MET A 132 -35.22 10.08 -21.11
C MET A 132 -35.76 11.45 -21.55
N PHE A 133 -35.29 12.54 -20.96
CA PHE A 133 -35.67 13.90 -21.35
C PHE A 133 -35.39 14.17 -22.83
N MET A 134 -34.20 13.79 -23.30
CA MET A 134 -33.81 13.97 -24.71
C MET A 134 -34.71 13.18 -25.67
N LYS A 135 -35.04 11.93 -25.33
CA LYS A 135 -35.97 11.09 -26.12
C LYS A 135 -37.35 11.73 -26.20
N MET A 136 -37.90 12.19 -25.07
CA MET A 136 -39.22 12.84 -25.01
C MET A 136 -39.29 14.13 -25.82
N HIS A 137 -38.18 14.87 -25.89
CA HIS A 137 -38.08 16.10 -26.68
C HIS A 137 -37.64 15.87 -28.14
N GLY A 138 -37.51 14.62 -28.60
CA GLY A 138 -37.14 14.29 -29.98
C GLY A 138 -35.71 14.67 -30.36
N ILE A 139 -34.84 14.93 -29.38
CA ILE A 139 -33.42 15.25 -29.58
C ILE A 139 -32.63 13.96 -29.35
N GLU A 140 -32.72 13.01 -30.29
CA GLU A 140 -31.93 11.78 -30.21
C GLU A 140 -30.45 12.09 -30.43
N ALA A 141 -29.70 12.29 -29.35
CA ALA A 141 -28.25 12.21 -29.45
C ALA A 141 -27.86 10.75 -29.67
N LYS A 142 -27.39 10.44 -30.89
CA LYS A 142 -26.67 9.20 -31.19
C LYS A 142 -25.68 8.94 -30.06
N ASP A 143 -25.72 7.74 -29.48
CA ASP A 143 -24.81 7.36 -28.40
C ASP A 143 -23.37 7.72 -28.81
N PRO A 144 -22.55 8.34 -27.93
CA PRO A 144 -21.19 8.72 -28.29
C PRO A 144 -20.35 7.50 -28.71
N VAL A 145 -20.74 6.31 -28.26
CA VAL A 145 -20.17 5.03 -28.70
C VAL A 145 -20.54 4.73 -30.16
N THR A 146 -21.78 4.97 -30.61
CA THR A 146 -22.15 4.77 -32.02
C THR A 146 -21.54 5.83 -32.94
N VAL A 147 -21.36 7.06 -32.44
CA VAL A 147 -20.65 8.14 -33.16
C VAL A 147 -19.15 7.85 -33.29
N MET A 148 -18.52 7.25 -32.27
CA MET A 148 -17.07 6.97 -32.27
C MET A 148 -16.69 5.61 -32.86
N PHE A 149 -17.57 4.60 -32.81
CA PHE A 149 -17.31 3.26 -33.36
C PHE A 149 -17.93 2.97 -34.73
N GLY A 150 -18.68 3.90 -35.33
CA GLY A 150 -18.97 3.93 -36.76
C GLY A 150 -19.49 2.61 -37.38
N LYS A 151 -20.13 1.73 -36.61
CA LYS A 151 -20.70 0.48 -37.12
C LYS A 151 -22.21 0.63 -37.21
N GLY A 152 -22.69 0.66 -38.45
CA GLY A 152 -24.09 0.87 -38.81
C GLY A 152 -25.02 -0.26 -38.35
N GLU A 153 -26.19 0.18 -37.90
CA GLU A 153 -27.54 -0.38 -38.03
C GLU A 153 -27.73 -1.91 -38.11
N GLU A 154 -28.48 -2.46 -37.15
CA GLU A 154 -29.73 -3.13 -37.48
C GLU A 154 -30.86 -2.57 -36.60
N GLU A 155 -31.94 -2.19 -37.26
CA GLU A 155 -33.18 -1.71 -36.66
C GLU A 155 -33.82 -2.79 -35.76
N SER A 156 -34.30 -2.39 -34.58
CA SER A 156 -35.45 -3.05 -33.96
C SER A 156 -36.39 -1.99 -33.41
N LYS A 157 -37.42 -1.68 -34.20
CA LYS A 157 -38.71 -1.17 -33.70
C LYS A 157 -39.60 -2.39 -33.41
N PRO A 158 -40.71 -2.27 -32.68
CA PRO A 158 -40.90 -1.79 -31.31
C PRO A 158 -41.56 -2.90 -30.45
N GLU A 159 -41.15 -3.10 -29.20
CA GLU A 159 -41.94 -3.88 -28.24
C GLU A 159 -42.07 -3.08 -26.93
N GLU A 160 -43.11 -2.25 -26.87
CA GLU A 160 -43.79 -1.98 -25.61
C GLU A 160 -44.82 -3.09 -25.38
N THR A 161 -45.06 -3.42 -24.09
CA THR A 161 -45.99 -4.41 -23.53
C THR A 161 -45.46 -5.84 -23.34
N VAL A 162 -44.80 -6.09 -22.21
CA VAL A 162 -45.31 -6.99 -21.14
C VAL A 162 -44.67 -6.57 -19.81
N VAL A 163 -45.44 -5.80 -19.02
CA VAL A 163 -45.33 -5.84 -17.57
C VAL A 163 -46.09 -7.10 -17.15
N GLU A 164 -45.40 -8.18 -16.82
CA GLU A 164 -45.97 -9.22 -15.97
C GLU A 164 -44.84 -9.92 -15.21
N ALA A 165 -44.95 -9.82 -13.90
CA ALA A 165 -44.11 -10.49 -12.94
C ALA A 165 -44.36 -12.00 -13.00
N GLU A 166 -43.29 -12.82 -12.93
CA GLU A 166 -43.27 -14.09 -12.20
C GLU A 166 -41.82 -14.62 -12.04
N PRO A 167 -41.53 -15.46 -11.02
CA PRO A 167 -40.30 -15.43 -10.20
C PRO A 167 -39.11 -16.21 -10.77
N PRO A 168 -37.88 -15.98 -10.25
CA PRO A 168 -36.68 -16.70 -10.69
C PRO A 168 -36.73 -18.16 -10.25
N LYS A 169 -36.99 -19.06 -11.21
CA LYS A 169 -36.72 -20.48 -11.05
C LYS A 169 -35.21 -20.72 -11.11
N THR A 170 -34.74 -21.31 -10.02
CA THR A 170 -33.41 -21.84 -9.79
C THR A 170 -33.20 -23.03 -10.71
N GLU A 171 -32.28 -22.93 -11.67
CA GLU A 171 -31.71 -24.10 -12.33
C GLU A 171 -30.19 -24.03 -12.22
N VAL A 172 -29.69 -24.92 -11.37
CA VAL A 172 -28.30 -25.32 -11.24
C VAL A 172 -27.87 -25.91 -12.59
N GLN A 173 -26.94 -25.25 -13.27
CA GLN A 173 -26.15 -25.86 -14.35
C GLN A 173 -24.69 -25.85 -13.95
N GLU A 174 -24.28 -27.03 -13.50
CA GLU A 174 -22.94 -27.51 -13.25
C GLU A 174 -22.28 -27.89 -14.59
N LYS A 175 -21.18 -27.19 -14.96
CA LYS A 175 -20.11 -27.56 -15.94
C LYS A 175 -19.46 -26.28 -16.49
N VAL A 176 -18.15 -26.09 -16.66
CA VAL A 176 -16.90 -26.86 -16.53
C VAL A 176 -15.85 -25.81 -16.17
N GLU A 177 -14.98 -26.08 -15.19
CA GLU A 177 -13.83 -25.22 -14.90
C GLU A 177 -12.84 -25.24 -16.08
N GLU A 178 -12.72 -24.12 -16.78
CA GLU A 178 -11.67 -23.94 -17.79
C GLU A 178 -10.31 -23.65 -17.12
N PRO A 179 -9.21 -24.27 -17.58
CA PRO A 179 -7.91 -24.16 -16.93
C PRO A 179 -7.35 -22.73 -17.06
N LYS A 180 -7.25 -22.03 -15.92
CA LYS A 180 -6.66 -20.69 -15.82
C LYS A 180 -5.20 -20.71 -16.29
N LYS A 181 -4.89 -19.82 -17.24
CA LYS A 181 -3.52 -19.62 -17.75
C LYS A 181 -2.63 -19.05 -16.64
N LYS A 182 -1.56 -19.79 -16.34
CA LYS A 182 -0.56 -19.48 -15.32
C LYS A 182 0.25 -18.25 -15.74
N TRP A 183 0.01 -17.13 -15.05
CA TRP A 183 0.88 -15.96 -15.13
C TRP A 183 1.60 -15.83 -13.79
N LEU A 184 2.93 -15.88 -13.83
CA LEU A 184 3.85 -15.71 -12.70
C LEU A 184 3.93 -16.86 -11.66
N GLY A 185 4.19 -18.07 -12.13
CA GLY A 185 5.15 -18.98 -11.48
C GLY A 185 4.98 -19.35 -10.01
N VAL A 186 3.75 -19.44 -9.47
CA VAL A 186 3.47 -20.12 -8.18
C VAL A 186 2.14 -20.87 -8.32
N PHE A 187 2.10 -22.08 -7.75
CA PHE A 187 1.12 -23.17 -7.91
C PHE A 187 -0.35 -22.76 -8.10
#